data_AF-A0A380EMI8-F1
#
_entry.id   AF-A0A380EMI8-F1
#
_cell.length_a   1.000
_cell.length_b   1.000
_cell.length_c   1.000
_cell.angle_alpha   90.00
_cell.angle_beta   90.00
_cell.angle_gamma   90.00
#
_symmetry.space_group_name_H-M   'P 1'
#
loop_
_entity.id
_entity.type
_entity.pdbx_description
1 polymer ?
#
loop_
_entity_poly.entity_id
_entity_poly.type
_entity_poly.pdbx_seq_one_letter_code
_entity_poly.pdbx_strand_id
1 'polypeptide(L)'
;MTNMLVSEWILKIRTKLNCQKSYFILNDKIVFLGTGIKSTDSSKNPVTTIENRKANGYTLYTDDKQTTNSDNQENNSVFLESTDTKKNIGYHFLNKPKITVKKESHTGKWKEINKSQKDTQKTDEYYEVTQKHSNSDNKYGYVLYPGLSKDVFKTKKDEVTVVKQEDDFHVVKDNESVWAGVNYSNSTQTFDINNTKVEVKAKGMFILKKKDDNTYECSFYNPESTNSASDIESKISMTGYSITNKNTSTSNESGVHFELTK
;
A
#
# COMPACT_ATOMS: atom_id res chain seq x y z
N MET A 1 14.95 2.84 14.35
CA MET A 1 15.13 2.71 12.89
C MET A 1 13.78 2.38 12.29
N THR A 2 13.11 3.36 11.69
CA THR A 2 11.96 3.08 10.81
C THR A 2 12.57 2.60 9.51
N ASN A 3 12.72 1.28 9.36
CA ASN A 3 13.28 0.70 8.15
C ASN A 3 12.25 0.83 7.03
N MET A 4 12.57 1.66 6.04
CA MET A 4 11.77 1.82 4.85
C MET A 4 12.07 0.67 3.88
N LEU A 5 11.05 -0.13 3.57
CA LEU A 5 10.97 -0.90 2.33
C LEU A 5 9.79 -0.32 1.56
N VAL A 6 10.02 0.70 0.73
CA VAL A 6 9.08 1.01 -0.34
C VAL A 6 9.50 0.12 -1.51
N SER A 7 8.80 -1.01 -1.67
CA SER A 7 8.97 -1.82 -2.87
C SER A 7 8.08 -1.25 -3.97
N GLU A 8 8.68 -0.58 -4.93
CA GLU A 8 8.04 -0.32 -6.22
C GLU A 8 8.17 -1.59 -7.06
N TRP A 9 7.05 -2.31 -7.22
CA TRP A 9 6.85 -3.10 -8.41
C TRP A 9 6.03 -2.24 -9.36
N ILE A 10 6.67 -1.49 -10.27
CA ILE A 10 6.01 -1.07 -11.50
C ILE A 10 5.77 -2.36 -12.28
N LEU A 11 4.70 -3.06 -11.93
CA LEU A 11 4.11 -4.02 -12.84
C LEU A 11 3.25 -3.20 -13.80
N LYS A 12 3.91 -2.50 -14.73
CA LYS A 12 3.29 -2.13 -16.00
C LYS A 12 3.10 -3.44 -16.73
N ILE A 13 2.06 -4.19 -16.37
CA ILE A 13 1.72 -5.41 -17.08
C ILE A 13 1.49 -4.93 -18.52
N ARG A 14 2.32 -5.36 -19.47
CA ARG A 14 2.04 -5.20 -20.91
C ARG A 14 0.88 -6.12 -21.29
N THR A 15 -0.23 -5.97 -20.62
CA THR A 15 -1.51 -6.58 -20.90
C THR A 15 -2.50 -5.44 -21.16
N LYS A 16 -3.72 -5.82 -21.51
CA LYS A 16 -4.84 -4.87 -21.63
C LYS A 16 -5.14 -4.12 -20.32
N LEU A 17 -4.48 -4.43 -19.20
CA LEU A 17 -4.71 -3.84 -17.88
C LEU A 17 -3.64 -2.79 -17.53
N ASN A 18 -4.06 -1.58 -17.21
CA ASN A 18 -3.23 -0.53 -16.64
C ASN A 18 -3.66 -0.24 -15.19
N CYS A 19 -2.70 0.09 -14.33
CA CYS A 19 -2.92 0.56 -12.95
C CYS A 19 -1.62 1.13 -12.38
N GLN A 20 -1.72 2.06 -11.43
CA GLN A 20 -0.62 2.42 -10.53
C GLN A 20 -0.89 1.86 -9.14
N LYS A 21 0.14 1.28 -8.51
CA LYS A 21 0.01 0.58 -7.22
C LYS A 21 1.11 1.04 -6.27
N SER A 22 0.73 1.65 -5.15
CA SER A 22 1.65 2.07 -4.09
C SER A 22 1.46 1.24 -2.83
N TYR A 23 2.57 0.95 -2.17
CA TYR A 23 2.63 0.27 -0.88
C TYR A 23 3.49 1.12 0.06
N PHE A 24 2.93 1.53 1.20
CA PHE A 24 3.63 2.32 2.20
C PHE A 24 3.77 1.50 3.48
N ILE A 25 4.99 1.08 3.81
CA ILE A 25 5.29 0.33 5.03
C ILE A 25 5.60 1.34 6.13
N LEU A 26 4.72 1.45 7.12
CA LEU A 26 4.73 2.48 8.15
C LEU A 26 4.67 1.80 9.52
N ASN A 27 5.82 1.55 10.13
CA ASN A 27 5.96 0.88 11.43
C ASN A 27 5.18 -0.45 11.54
N ASP A 28 3.98 -0.41 12.13
CA ASP A 28 3.12 -1.55 12.45
C ASP A 28 2.08 -1.87 11.37
N LYS A 29 2.09 -1.16 10.24
CA LYS A 29 1.07 -1.27 9.20
C LYS A 29 1.61 -1.10 7.78
N ILE A 30 0.82 -1.54 6.81
CA ILE A 30 1.10 -1.36 5.40
C ILE A 30 -0.12 -0.75 4.72
N VAL A 31 0.06 0.39 4.06
CA VAL A 31 -1.01 1.07 3.32
C VAL A 31 -0.91 0.74 1.83
N PHE A 32 -2.02 0.35 1.23
CA PHE A 32 -2.15 -0.08 -0.16
C PHE A 32 -3.04 0.91 -0.89
N LEU A 33 -2.49 1.63 -1.87
CA LEU A 33 -3.27 2.47 -2.77
C LEU A 33 -3.16 1.98 -4.21
N GLY A 34 -4.25 2.09 -4.95
CA GLY A 34 -4.27 1.84 -6.39
C GLY A 34 -5.17 2.84 -7.12
N THR A 35 -4.77 3.21 -8.32
CA THR A 35 -5.49 4.13 -9.22
C THR A 35 -5.32 3.71 -10.68
N GLY A 36 -6.10 4.35 -11.55
CA GLY A 36 -6.06 4.09 -12.99
C GLY A 36 -6.37 2.64 -13.39
N ILE A 37 -7.04 1.85 -12.55
CA ILE A 37 -7.27 0.41 -12.77
C ILE A 37 -8.27 0.23 -13.92
N LYS A 38 -7.74 0.02 -15.13
CA LYS A 38 -8.53 0.00 -16.37
C LYS A 38 -8.06 -1.12 -17.28
N SER A 39 -9.00 -1.88 -17.82
CA SER A 39 -8.76 -2.88 -18.85
C SER A 39 -9.26 -2.37 -20.20
N THR A 40 -8.46 -2.49 -21.26
CA THR A 40 -8.92 -2.34 -22.66
C THR A 40 -9.62 -3.59 -23.18
N ASP A 41 -9.65 -4.67 -22.38
CA ASP A 41 -10.52 -5.82 -22.60
C ASP A 41 -11.90 -5.55 -22.01
N SER A 42 -12.88 -5.27 -22.86
CA SER A 42 -14.27 -5.05 -22.44
C SER A 42 -14.98 -6.32 -21.97
N SER A 43 -14.40 -7.51 -22.20
CA SER A 43 -15.03 -8.78 -21.80
C SER A 43 -14.79 -9.15 -20.33
N LYS A 44 -13.87 -8.47 -19.64
CA LYS A 44 -13.48 -8.77 -18.26
C LYS A 44 -13.23 -7.51 -17.45
N ASN A 45 -13.81 -7.46 -16.26
CA ASN A 45 -13.51 -6.43 -15.28
C ASN A 45 -12.22 -6.78 -14.53
N PRO A 46 -11.32 -5.80 -14.28
CA PRO A 46 -10.18 -6.00 -13.41
C PRO A 46 -10.62 -6.35 -11.99
N VAL A 47 -9.78 -7.09 -11.26
CA VAL A 47 -10.02 -7.47 -9.87
C VAL A 47 -8.74 -7.24 -9.07
N THR A 48 -8.86 -6.59 -7.92
CA THR A 48 -7.81 -6.56 -6.89
C THR A 48 -8.13 -7.60 -5.84
N THR A 49 -7.24 -8.57 -5.66
CA THR A 49 -7.27 -9.47 -4.51
C THR A 49 -6.65 -8.77 -3.31
N ILE A 50 -7.43 -8.57 -2.26
CA ILE A 50 -7.02 -7.99 -0.98
C ILE A 50 -6.39 -9.06 -0.09
N GLU A 51 -6.95 -10.27 -0.11
CA GLU A 51 -6.43 -11.44 0.62
C GLU A 51 -6.79 -12.73 -0.12
N ASN A 52 -5.89 -13.70 -0.07
CA ASN A 52 -6.12 -15.10 -0.45
C ASN A 52 -5.37 -15.99 0.56
N ARG A 53 -6.04 -16.26 1.69
CA ARG A 53 -5.46 -16.98 2.84
C ARG A 53 -6.00 -18.39 2.90
N LYS A 54 -5.13 -19.38 3.06
CA LYS A 54 -5.55 -20.72 3.45
C LYS A 54 -6.38 -20.63 4.74
N ALA A 55 -7.62 -21.11 4.71
CA ALA A 55 -8.61 -20.86 5.75
C ALA A 55 -8.38 -21.65 7.04
N ASN A 56 -7.61 -22.74 6.98
CA ASN A 56 -7.36 -23.57 8.16
C ASN A 56 -6.69 -22.77 9.29
N GLY A 57 -7.34 -22.71 10.45
CA GLY A 57 -6.87 -21.96 11.61
C GLY A 57 -7.26 -20.47 11.63
N TYR A 58 -8.18 -20.05 10.75
CA TYR A 58 -8.72 -18.69 10.71
C TYR A 58 -10.25 -18.65 10.72
N THR A 59 -10.80 -17.63 11.36
CA THR A 59 -12.20 -17.18 11.23
C THR A 59 -12.20 -15.77 10.65
N LEU A 60 -12.95 -15.54 9.58
CA LEU A 60 -13.02 -14.23 8.91
C LEU A 60 -14.24 -13.44 9.39
N TYR A 61 -14.04 -12.15 9.66
CA TYR A 61 -15.07 -11.18 9.99
C TYR A 61 -15.05 -10.03 8.99
N THR A 62 -16.23 -9.55 8.62
CA THR A 62 -16.46 -8.29 7.90
C THR A 62 -17.26 -7.37 8.82
N ASP A 63 -16.74 -6.18 9.13
CA ASP A 63 -17.38 -5.23 10.04
C ASP A 63 -17.85 -5.89 11.35
N ASP A 64 -16.93 -6.64 11.97
CA ASP A 64 -17.11 -7.39 13.23
C ASP A 64 -18.09 -8.58 13.16
N LYS A 65 -18.72 -8.84 12.00
CA LYS A 65 -19.63 -9.96 11.77
C LYS A 65 -18.89 -11.11 11.09
N GLN A 66 -18.95 -12.30 11.67
CA GLN A 66 -18.35 -13.48 11.07
C GLN A 66 -18.99 -13.76 9.71
N THR A 67 -18.17 -14.03 8.69
CA THR A 67 -18.66 -14.37 7.35
C THR A 67 -17.77 -15.41 6.66
N THR A 68 -18.40 -16.21 5.81
CA THR A 68 -17.71 -17.13 4.89
C THR A 68 -18.05 -16.86 3.43
N ASN A 69 -19.05 -16.02 3.18
CA ASN A 69 -19.48 -15.64 1.85
C ASN A 69 -20.24 -14.30 1.91
N SER A 70 -19.84 -13.34 1.10
CA SER A 70 -20.58 -12.11 0.85
C SER A 70 -20.22 -11.61 -0.53
N ASP A 71 -21.19 -11.14 -1.30
CA ASP A 71 -20.92 -10.64 -2.65
C ASP A 71 -21.19 -9.14 -2.77
N ASN A 72 -20.17 -8.42 -3.24
CA ASN A 72 -20.24 -7.01 -3.62
C ASN A 72 -20.86 -6.09 -2.55
N GLN A 73 -20.50 -6.30 -1.28
CA GLN A 73 -21.00 -5.55 -0.13
C GLN A 73 -20.01 -4.44 0.27
N GLU A 74 -20.53 -3.28 0.67
CA GLU A 74 -19.71 -2.23 1.27
C GLU A 74 -19.23 -2.66 2.65
N ASN A 75 -17.93 -2.50 2.90
CA ASN A 75 -17.31 -2.89 4.16
C ASN A 75 -16.32 -1.83 4.62
N ASN A 76 -16.29 -1.59 5.93
CA ASN A 76 -15.27 -0.73 6.55
C ASN A 76 -14.00 -1.53 6.87
N SER A 77 -14.13 -2.83 7.13
CA SER A 77 -13.03 -3.67 7.55
C SER A 77 -13.22 -5.15 7.25
N VAL A 78 -12.10 -5.87 7.14
CA VAL A 78 -12.00 -7.33 7.19
C VAL A 78 -11.01 -7.71 8.29
N PHE A 79 -11.28 -8.76 9.04
CA PHE A 79 -10.38 -9.29 10.06
C PHE A 79 -10.32 -10.82 9.99
N LEU A 80 -9.12 -11.37 9.82
CA LEU A 80 -8.85 -12.80 9.95
C LEU A 80 -8.29 -13.08 11.34
N GLU A 81 -9.08 -13.76 12.15
CA GLU A 81 -8.75 -14.14 13.52
C GLU A 81 -8.21 -15.56 13.56
N SER A 82 -7.08 -15.76 14.24
CA SER A 82 -6.49 -17.05 14.57
C SER A 82 -6.45 -17.25 16.09
N THR A 83 -6.22 -18.48 16.54
CA THR A 83 -6.01 -18.77 17.97
C THR A 83 -4.69 -18.19 18.51
N ASP A 84 -3.73 -17.91 17.63
CA ASP A 84 -2.52 -17.17 17.94
C ASP A 84 -2.65 -15.74 17.41
N THR A 85 -2.79 -14.78 18.32
CA THR A 85 -2.96 -13.35 17.99
C THR A 85 -1.86 -12.83 17.07
N LYS A 86 -0.62 -13.38 17.13
CA LYS A 86 0.47 -12.98 16.24
C LYS A 86 0.22 -13.31 14.76
N LYS A 87 -0.75 -14.18 14.48
CA LYS A 87 -1.16 -14.59 13.13
C LYS A 87 -2.37 -13.82 12.62
N ASN A 88 -3.06 -13.05 13.46
CA ASN A 88 -4.20 -12.25 13.05
C ASN A 88 -3.82 -11.26 11.95
N ILE A 89 -4.79 -10.94 11.09
CA ILE A 89 -4.61 -9.99 9.99
C ILE A 89 -5.85 -9.11 9.89
N GLY A 90 -5.66 -7.81 10.08
CA GLY A 90 -6.72 -6.81 9.95
C GLY A 90 -6.55 -5.95 8.70
N TYR A 91 -7.67 -5.61 8.07
CA TYR A 91 -7.75 -4.72 6.92
C TYR A 91 -8.76 -3.62 7.21
N HIS A 92 -8.32 -2.36 7.28
CA HIS A 92 -9.24 -1.21 7.28
C HIS A 92 -9.30 -0.63 5.88
N PHE A 93 -10.50 -0.37 5.37
CA PHE A 93 -10.69 0.24 4.06
C PHE A 93 -10.80 1.76 4.15
N LEU A 94 -10.08 2.47 3.28
CA LEU A 94 -9.99 3.94 3.32
C LEU A 94 -11.15 4.63 2.57
N ASN A 95 -11.90 3.88 1.75
CA ASN A 95 -12.98 4.40 0.91
C ASN A 95 -14.26 3.55 0.90
N LYS A 96 -14.43 2.64 1.89
CA LYS A 96 -15.57 1.71 2.01
C LYS A 96 -15.96 1.02 0.69
N PRO A 97 -15.03 0.27 0.06
CA PRO A 97 -15.26 -0.35 -1.23
C PRO A 97 -16.30 -1.47 -1.12
N LYS A 98 -16.89 -1.82 -2.25
CA LYS A 98 -17.65 -3.06 -2.38
C LYS A 98 -16.69 -4.22 -2.58
N ILE A 99 -16.71 -5.17 -1.67
CA ILE A 99 -15.86 -6.36 -1.71
C ILE A 99 -16.70 -7.64 -1.80
N THR A 100 -16.09 -8.68 -2.34
CA THR A 100 -16.59 -10.04 -2.33
C THR A 100 -15.68 -10.88 -1.45
N VAL A 101 -16.26 -11.64 -0.53
CA VAL A 101 -15.60 -12.60 0.33
C VAL A 101 -16.10 -13.98 -0.04
N LYS A 102 -15.20 -14.94 -0.21
CA LYS A 102 -15.56 -16.34 -0.44
C LYS A 102 -14.68 -17.27 0.38
N LYS A 103 -15.27 -18.35 0.88
CA LYS A 103 -14.54 -19.49 1.42
C LYS A 103 -14.73 -20.67 0.47
N GLU A 104 -13.70 -21.01 -0.30
CA GLU A 104 -13.76 -22.03 -1.35
C GLU A 104 -12.75 -23.15 -1.11
N SER A 105 -13.11 -24.37 -1.54
CA SER A 105 -12.26 -25.55 -1.48
C SER A 105 -11.54 -25.75 -2.81
N HIS A 106 -10.21 -25.68 -2.80
CA HIS A 106 -9.37 -25.87 -3.97
C HIS A 106 -8.71 -27.24 -3.93
N THR A 107 -8.77 -27.95 -5.05
CA THR A 107 -8.13 -29.24 -5.23
C THR A 107 -7.11 -29.14 -6.35
N GLY A 108 -5.89 -29.61 -6.10
CA GLY A 108 -4.82 -29.61 -7.09
C GLY A 108 -3.72 -30.59 -6.76
N LYS A 109 -2.70 -30.64 -7.62
CA LYS A 109 -1.55 -31.55 -7.52
C LYS A 109 -0.26 -30.78 -7.73
N TRP A 110 0.81 -31.17 -7.02
CA TRP A 110 2.14 -30.60 -7.28
C TRP A 110 2.59 -30.81 -8.73
N LYS A 111 2.18 -31.91 -9.35
CA LYS A 111 2.46 -32.21 -10.76
C LYS A 111 1.90 -31.19 -11.75
N GLU A 112 0.81 -30.48 -11.42
CA GLU A 112 0.18 -29.47 -12.28
C GLU A 112 1.03 -28.20 -12.43
N ILE A 113 1.78 -27.84 -11.39
CA ILE A 113 2.70 -26.69 -11.40
C ILE A 113 4.16 -27.10 -11.63
N ASN A 114 4.50 -28.36 -11.40
CA ASN A 114 5.82 -28.92 -11.65
C ASN A 114 5.73 -30.41 -12.05
N LYS A 115 5.87 -30.69 -13.35
CA LYS A 115 5.71 -32.04 -13.95
C LYS A 115 6.56 -33.14 -13.31
N SER A 116 7.66 -32.79 -12.63
CA SER A 116 8.55 -33.73 -11.94
C SER A 116 8.05 -34.19 -10.55
N GLN A 117 6.98 -33.59 -10.03
CA GLN A 117 6.46 -33.84 -8.69
C GLN A 117 5.39 -34.93 -8.67
N LYS A 118 5.00 -35.33 -7.44
CA LYS A 118 3.97 -36.34 -7.21
C LYS A 118 2.61 -35.91 -7.78
N ASP A 119 1.88 -36.89 -8.30
CA ASP A 119 0.50 -36.73 -8.81
C ASP A 119 -0.57 -36.87 -7.72
N THR A 120 -0.17 -36.83 -6.45
CA THR A 120 -1.09 -36.94 -5.32
C THR A 120 -1.97 -35.70 -5.23
N GLN A 121 -3.28 -35.91 -5.20
CA GLN A 121 -4.27 -34.86 -5.03
C GLN A 121 -4.23 -34.31 -3.60
N LYS A 122 -4.29 -32.97 -3.50
CA LYS A 122 -4.42 -32.26 -2.23
C LYS A 122 -5.59 -31.29 -2.32
N THR A 123 -6.36 -31.22 -1.24
CA THR A 123 -7.48 -30.30 -1.10
C THR A 123 -7.27 -29.42 0.12
N ASP A 124 -7.44 -28.11 -0.05
CA ASP A 124 -7.32 -27.11 1.00
C ASP A 124 -8.40 -26.02 0.81
N GLU A 125 -8.93 -25.47 1.90
CA GLU A 125 -9.88 -24.34 1.86
C GLU A 125 -9.14 -23.00 1.93
N TYR A 126 -9.69 -21.98 1.27
CA TYR A 126 -9.14 -20.63 1.22
C TYR A 126 -10.23 -19.59 1.44
N TYR A 127 -9.91 -18.54 2.21
CA TYR A 127 -10.63 -17.28 2.20
C TYR A 127 -10.05 -16.39 1.09
N GLU A 128 -10.89 -15.98 0.16
CA GLU A 128 -10.56 -14.99 -0.86
C GLU A 128 -11.37 -13.72 -0.60
N VAL A 129 -10.69 -12.57 -0.59
CA VAL A 129 -11.30 -11.24 -0.48
C VAL A 129 -10.88 -10.42 -1.68
N THR A 130 -11.86 -9.95 -2.45
CA THR A 130 -11.62 -9.26 -3.72
C THR A 130 -12.43 -7.98 -3.83
N GLN A 131 -11.87 -6.99 -4.53
CA GLN A 131 -12.60 -5.83 -5.04
C GLN A 131 -12.62 -5.91 -6.56
N LYS A 132 -13.82 -5.94 -7.15
CA LYS A 132 -14.00 -5.93 -8.60
C LYS A 132 -14.09 -4.48 -9.07
N HIS A 133 -13.33 -4.14 -10.10
CA HIS A 133 -13.24 -2.78 -10.62
C HIS A 133 -14.13 -2.57 -11.85
N SER A 134 -14.45 -1.31 -12.09
CA SER A 134 -15.11 -0.84 -13.30
C SER A 134 -14.46 0.47 -13.77
N ASN A 135 -14.93 1.07 -14.86
CA ASN A 135 -14.40 2.36 -15.30
C ASN A 135 -14.61 3.47 -14.25
N SER A 136 -15.70 3.41 -13.47
CA SER A 136 -16.01 4.36 -12.39
C SER A 136 -15.42 3.95 -11.04
N ASP A 137 -15.29 2.65 -10.76
CA ASP A 137 -14.62 2.12 -9.57
C ASP A 137 -13.23 1.58 -9.94
N ASN A 138 -12.30 2.50 -10.20
CA ASN A 138 -10.96 2.21 -10.73
C ASN A 138 -9.83 2.44 -9.71
N LYS A 139 -10.19 2.50 -8.41
CA LYS A 139 -9.26 2.73 -7.30
C LYS A 139 -9.47 1.71 -6.17
N TYR A 140 -8.43 1.45 -5.39
CA TYR A 140 -8.56 0.78 -4.10
C TYR A 140 -7.73 1.51 -3.06
N GLY A 141 -8.14 1.40 -1.78
CA GLY A 141 -7.40 1.96 -0.66
C GLY A 141 -7.66 1.15 0.61
N TYR A 142 -6.64 0.51 1.16
CA TYR A 142 -6.76 -0.24 2.41
C TYR A 142 -5.45 -0.26 3.21
N VAL A 143 -5.56 -0.54 4.51
CA VAL A 143 -4.45 -0.64 5.45
C VAL A 143 -4.44 -2.03 6.06
N LEU A 144 -3.32 -2.74 5.96
CA LEU A 144 -3.08 -4.03 6.59
C LEU A 144 -2.39 -3.83 7.94
N TYR A 145 -2.94 -4.47 8.97
CA TYR A 145 -2.39 -4.54 10.32
C TYR A 145 -2.13 -6.02 10.71
N PRO A 146 -0.87 -6.46 10.81
CA PRO A 146 -0.55 -7.82 11.23
C PRO A 146 -0.49 -7.95 12.76
N GLY A 147 -0.89 -9.11 13.28
CA GLY A 147 -0.58 -9.53 14.65
C GLY A 147 -1.31 -8.78 15.77
N LEU A 148 -2.44 -8.14 15.48
CA LEU A 148 -3.24 -7.41 16.48
C LEU A 148 -4.41 -8.25 16.99
N SER A 149 -4.83 -8.01 18.24
CA SER A 149 -6.12 -8.50 18.72
C SER A 149 -7.26 -7.75 18.02
N LYS A 150 -8.46 -8.34 18.01
CA LYS A 150 -9.65 -7.74 17.39
C LYS A 150 -9.98 -6.36 18.00
N ASP A 151 -9.83 -6.22 19.32
CA ASP A 151 -10.10 -4.97 20.02
C ASP A 151 -9.09 -3.88 19.68
N VAL A 152 -7.79 -4.21 19.64
CA VAL A 152 -6.76 -3.25 19.23
C VAL A 152 -6.93 -2.88 17.76
N PHE A 153 -7.26 -3.84 16.89
CA PHE A 153 -7.53 -3.56 15.47
C PHE A 153 -8.65 -2.53 15.28
N LYS A 154 -9.73 -2.59 16.08
CA LYS A 154 -10.84 -1.62 15.99
C LYS A 154 -10.40 -0.18 16.28
N THR A 155 -9.41 0.04 17.15
CA THR A 155 -8.93 1.40 17.46
C THR A 155 -8.06 2.00 16.35
N LYS A 156 -7.60 1.19 15.39
CA LYS A 156 -6.67 1.58 14.33
C LYS A 156 -7.33 2.22 13.09
N LYS A 157 -8.66 2.36 13.08
CA LYS A 157 -9.43 2.74 11.88
C LYS A 157 -9.11 4.11 11.29
N ASP A 158 -8.68 5.07 12.12
CA ASP A 158 -8.43 6.46 11.71
C ASP A 158 -6.93 6.85 11.73
N GLU A 159 -6.01 5.87 11.84
CA GLU A 159 -4.57 6.18 11.91
C GLU A 159 -4.00 6.71 10.60
N VAL A 160 -4.59 6.32 9.47
CA VAL A 160 -4.09 6.67 8.13
C VAL A 160 -5.10 7.51 7.39
N THR A 161 -4.64 8.62 6.83
CA THR A 161 -5.43 9.49 5.95
C THR A 161 -4.83 9.50 4.55
N VAL A 162 -5.68 9.39 3.53
CA VAL A 162 -5.27 9.62 2.14
C VAL A 162 -5.21 11.13 1.90
N VAL A 163 -4.01 11.65 1.62
CA VAL A 163 -3.80 13.06 1.27
C VAL A 163 -4.00 13.27 -0.23
N LYS A 164 -3.45 12.35 -1.05
CA LYS A 164 -3.60 12.33 -2.51
C LYS A 164 -3.77 10.90 -3.01
N GLN A 165 -4.67 10.72 -3.97
CA GLN A 165 -4.89 9.46 -4.67
C GLN A 165 -5.30 9.74 -6.11
N GLU A 166 -4.43 10.43 -6.82
CA GLU A 166 -4.56 10.77 -8.24
C GLU A 166 -3.89 9.68 -9.10
N ASP A 167 -4.17 9.65 -10.41
CA ASP A 167 -3.68 8.57 -11.29
C ASP A 167 -2.14 8.53 -11.39
N ASP A 168 -1.44 9.63 -11.10
CA ASP A 168 0.02 9.75 -11.11
C ASP A 168 0.61 10.28 -9.80
N PHE A 169 -0.20 10.47 -8.75
CA PHE A 169 0.29 10.98 -7.47
C PHE A 169 -0.47 10.40 -6.26
N HIS A 170 0.26 9.64 -5.44
CA HIS A 170 -0.25 9.07 -4.21
C HIS A 170 0.47 9.66 -3.01
N VAL A 171 -0.28 10.09 -2.00
CA VAL A 171 0.26 10.56 -0.71
C VAL A 171 -0.65 10.10 0.42
N VAL A 172 -0.06 9.50 1.44
CA VAL A 172 -0.73 9.13 2.69
C VAL A 172 -0.09 9.85 3.86
N LYS A 173 -0.89 10.13 4.89
CA LYS A 173 -0.44 10.64 6.18
C LYS A 173 -0.75 9.60 7.24
N ASP A 174 0.27 9.26 8.01
CA ASP A 174 0.14 8.52 9.27
C ASP A 174 -0.09 9.47 10.45
N ASN A 175 -0.81 8.99 11.46
CA ASN A 175 -1.07 9.72 12.70
C ASN A 175 0.22 10.01 13.51
N GLU A 176 1.31 9.27 13.27
CA GLU A 176 2.65 9.57 13.78
C GLU A 176 3.35 10.75 13.09
N SER A 177 2.62 11.58 12.34
CA SER A 177 3.18 12.70 11.56
C SER A 177 4.24 12.24 10.54
N VAL A 178 3.93 11.15 9.85
CA VAL A 178 4.69 10.64 8.71
C VAL A 178 3.86 10.84 7.45
N TRP A 179 4.43 11.48 6.44
CA TRP A 179 3.87 11.56 5.10
C TRP A 179 4.69 10.67 4.19
N ALA A 180 4.03 9.80 3.44
CA ALA A 180 4.69 8.94 2.46
C ALA A 180 3.96 9.07 1.13
N GLY A 181 4.71 9.13 0.02
CA GLY A 181 4.10 9.31 -1.28
C GLY A 181 4.93 8.80 -2.44
N VAL A 182 4.29 8.72 -3.60
CA VAL A 182 4.87 8.34 -4.89
C VAL A 182 4.37 9.31 -5.94
N ASN A 183 5.29 9.97 -6.62
CA ASN A 183 5.06 10.66 -7.88
C ASN A 183 5.44 9.73 -9.03
N TYR A 184 4.48 9.35 -9.86
CA TYR A 184 4.67 8.47 -11.02
C TYR A 184 5.07 9.22 -12.29
N SER A 185 5.01 10.55 -12.28
CA SER A 185 5.28 11.39 -13.45
C SER A 185 6.57 12.20 -13.27
N ASN A 186 7.07 12.72 -14.40
CA ASN A 186 8.19 13.67 -14.39
C ASN A 186 7.75 15.12 -14.13
N SER A 187 6.45 15.37 -13.94
CA SER A 187 5.95 16.71 -13.64
C SER A 187 5.91 16.94 -12.13
N THR A 188 6.00 18.21 -11.74
CA THR A 188 5.83 18.62 -10.34
C THR A 188 4.44 18.29 -9.85
N GLN A 189 4.37 17.56 -8.75
CA GLN A 189 3.16 17.27 -7.99
C GLN A 189 3.20 18.01 -6.66
N THR A 190 2.04 18.34 -6.10
CA THR A 190 1.96 19.15 -4.87
C THR A 190 0.93 18.62 -3.87
N PHE A 191 1.23 18.80 -2.60
CA PHE A 191 0.32 18.59 -1.48
C PHE A 191 0.71 19.53 -0.33
N ASP A 192 -0.16 19.65 0.67
CA ASP A 192 0.05 20.54 1.81
C ASP A 192 0.29 19.76 3.11
N ILE A 193 1.22 20.27 3.92
CA ILE A 193 1.40 19.90 5.31
C ILE A 193 1.14 21.14 6.15
N ASN A 194 0.05 21.16 6.93
CA ASN A 194 -0.35 22.28 7.78
C ASN A 194 -0.32 23.64 7.04
N ASN A 195 -0.97 23.71 5.88
CA ASN A 195 -1.01 24.87 4.97
C ASN A 195 0.37 25.29 4.39
N THR A 196 1.39 24.45 4.53
CA THR A 196 2.69 24.65 3.88
C THR A 196 2.79 23.72 2.67
N LYS A 197 3.02 24.31 1.50
CA LYS A 197 3.13 23.57 0.24
C LYS A 197 4.41 22.75 0.17
N VAL A 198 4.26 21.48 -0.17
CA VAL A 198 5.33 20.57 -0.57
C VAL A 198 5.23 20.33 -2.07
N GLU A 199 6.36 20.45 -2.77
CA GLU A 199 6.48 20.19 -4.21
C GLU A 199 7.38 18.98 -4.42
N VAL A 200 6.86 17.95 -5.06
CA VAL A 200 7.60 16.75 -5.50
C VAL A 200 7.81 16.90 -7.00
N LYS A 201 8.97 17.43 -7.36
CA LYS A 201 9.31 17.95 -8.70
C LYS A 201 9.73 16.88 -9.69
N ALA A 202 9.98 15.66 -9.21
CA ALA A 202 10.46 14.56 -10.02
C ALA A 202 9.76 13.25 -9.67
N LYS A 203 9.79 12.32 -10.62
CA LYS A 203 9.34 10.95 -10.41
C LYS A 203 10.13 10.31 -9.28
N GLY A 204 9.43 9.60 -8.39
CA GLY A 204 10.04 8.89 -7.28
C GLY A 204 9.11 8.77 -6.08
N MET A 205 9.61 8.09 -5.06
CA MET A 205 8.97 7.91 -3.76
C MET A 205 9.66 8.75 -2.70
N PHE A 206 8.89 9.18 -1.71
CA PHE A 206 9.41 10.00 -0.62
C PHE A 206 8.72 9.65 0.71
N ILE A 207 9.45 9.91 1.79
CA ILE A 207 8.91 9.93 3.16
C ILE A 207 9.37 11.23 3.82
N LEU A 208 8.45 11.93 4.48
CA LEU A 208 8.70 13.07 5.35
C LEU A 208 8.18 12.71 6.75
N LYS A 209 9.07 12.62 7.73
CA LYS A 209 8.72 12.35 9.12
C LYS A 209 8.96 13.61 9.94
N LYS A 210 7.94 14.12 10.62
CA LYS A 210 8.12 15.25 11.53
C LYS A 210 9.07 14.83 12.66
N LYS A 211 10.18 15.56 12.81
CA LYS A 211 11.16 15.35 13.89
C LYS A 211 10.84 16.27 15.07
N ASP A 212 10.52 17.52 14.77
CA ASP A 212 10.07 18.56 15.70
C ASP A 212 9.24 19.62 14.95
N ASP A 213 8.93 20.75 15.59
CA ASP A 213 8.08 21.79 14.99
C ASP A 213 8.67 22.49 13.76
N ASN A 214 9.99 22.43 13.58
CA ASN A 214 10.69 23.12 12.49
C ASN A 214 11.44 22.17 11.56
N THR A 215 11.56 20.89 11.90
CA THR A 215 12.36 19.93 11.15
C THR A 215 11.58 18.68 10.76
N TYR A 216 11.77 18.26 9.50
CA TYR A 216 11.38 16.95 9.01
C TYR A 216 12.64 16.13 8.66
N GLU A 217 12.67 14.88 9.10
CA GLU A 217 13.58 13.87 8.60
C GLU A 217 12.98 13.27 7.32
N CYS A 218 13.76 13.24 6.24
CA CYS A 218 13.22 12.96 4.91
C CYS A 218 14.06 11.94 4.14
N SER A 219 13.40 11.26 3.20
CA SER A 219 14.06 10.34 2.27
C SER A 219 13.39 10.43 0.90
N PHE A 220 14.18 10.35 -0.16
CA PHE A 220 13.72 10.32 -1.54
C PHE A 220 14.42 9.21 -2.32
N TYR A 221 13.68 8.50 -3.17
CA TYR A 221 14.23 7.47 -4.04
C TYR A 221 13.48 7.41 -5.37
N ASN A 222 14.19 7.32 -6.48
CA ASN A 222 13.63 6.96 -7.78
C ASN A 222 14.31 5.68 -8.27
N PRO A 223 13.60 4.55 -8.41
CA PRO A 223 14.21 3.31 -8.88
C PRO A 223 14.52 3.29 -10.38
N GLU A 224 14.01 4.25 -11.15
CA GLU A 224 14.28 4.36 -12.59
C GLU A 224 15.51 5.23 -12.90
N SER A 225 16.09 5.91 -11.91
CA SER A 225 17.26 6.78 -12.10
C SER A 225 18.27 6.65 -10.96
N THR A 226 19.45 7.21 -11.17
CA THR A 226 20.40 7.44 -10.07
C THR A 226 19.91 8.61 -9.20
N ASN A 227 19.94 8.45 -7.88
CA ASN A 227 19.50 9.48 -6.94
C ASN A 227 20.73 10.14 -6.31
N SER A 228 21.36 11.05 -7.06
CA SER A 228 22.53 11.77 -6.55
C SER A 228 22.13 12.74 -5.44
N ALA A 229 22.84 12.66 -4.31
CA ALA A 229 22.53 13.43 -3.11
C ALA A 229 22.63 14.96 -3.32
N SER A 230 23.46 15.41 -4.25
CA SER A 230 23.61 16.83 -4.61
C SER A 230 22.42 17.40 -5.39
N ASP A 231 21.52 16.56 -5.90
CA ASP A 231 20.41 16.96 -6.78
C ASP A 231 19.05 17.00 -6.05
N ILE A 232 19.03 16.82 -4.73
CA ILE A 232 17.77 16.66 -3.98
C ILE A 232 16.83 17.88 -4.07
N GLU A 233 17.38 19.10 -4.15
CA GLU A 233 16.61 20.35 -4.29
C GLU A 233 15.82 20.41 -5.61
N SER A 234 16.28 19.69 -6.64
CA SER A 234 15.55 19.54 -7.92
C SER A 234 14.45 18.49 -7.85
N LYS A 235 14.43 17.63 -6.82
CA LYS A 235 13.45 16.55 -6.66
C LYS A 235 12.31 16.92 -5.73
N ILE A 236 12.58 17.68 -4.67
CA ILE A 236 11.58 18.02 -3.67
C ILE A 236 11.89 19.36 -3.01
N SER A 237 10.86 20.11 -2.61
CA SER A 237 10.99 21.29 -1.75
C SER A 237 9.74 21.51 -0.91
N MET A 238 9.89 22.27 0.18
CA MET A 238 8.79 22.71 1.03
C MET A 238 8.89 24.22 1.25
N THR A 239 7.78 24.94 1.06
CA THR A 239 7.80 26.41 1.10
C THR A 239 8.25 26.91 2.47
N GLY A 240 9.29 27.74 2.50
CA GLY A 240 9.86 28.26 3.73
C GLY A 240 10.76 27.30 4.50
N TYR A 241 11.20 26.20 3.89
CA TYR A 241 12.17 25.26 4.48
C TYR A 241 13.43 25.18 3.61
N SER A 242 14.58 25.09 4.25
CA SER A 242 15.88 24.77 3.66
C SER A 242 16.13 23.26 3.66
N ILE A 243 16.88 22.75 2.68
CA ILE A 243 17.27 21.34 2.61
C ILE A 243 18.71 21.17 3.10
N THR A 244 18.92 20.24 4.03
CA THR A 244 20.26 19.80 4.44
C THR A 244 20.43 18.33 4.10
N ASN A 245 21.40 18.00 3.25
CA ASN A 245 21.73 16.61 2.90
C ASN A 245 22.32 15.86 4.11
N LYS A 246 21.84 14.64 4.37
CA LYS A 246 22.26 13.78 5.48
C LYS A 246 22.83 12.43 5.04
N ASN A 247 23.07 12.23 3.74
CA ASN A 247 23.71 11.02 3.27
C ASN A 247 25.12 10.88 3.88
N THR A 248 25.38 9.74 4.53
CA THR A 248 26.71 9.36 4.95
C THR A 248 27.48 8.79 3.77
N SER A 249 28.76 9.17 3.60
CA SER A 249 29.62 8.80 2.46
C SER A 249 29.92 7.29 2.33
N THR A 250 29.30 6.42 3.12
CA THR A 250 29.69 5.02 3.33
C THR A 250 28.59 4.00 3.07
N SER A 251 27.34 4.39 2.79
CA SER A 251 26.27 3.44 2.51
C SER A 251 25.98 3.35 1.00
N ASN A 252 25.94 2.12 0.48
CA ASN A 252 25.42 1.79 -0.86
C ASN A 252 23.88 2.00 -0.94
N GLU A 253 23.34 2.95 -0.19
CA GLU A 253 21.92 3.25 -0.17
C GLU A 253 21.57 3.99 -1.45
N SER A 254 20.63 3.42 -2.21
CA SER A 254 20.19 3.94 -3.49
C SER A 254 19.30 5.18 -3.35
N GLY A 255 18.85 5.50 -2.13
CA GLY A 255 18.05 6.67 -1.77
C GLY A 255 18.87 7.83 -1.18
N VAL A 256 18.26 9.02 -1.17
CA VAL A 256 18.83 10.24 -0.58
C VAL A 256 18.10 10.57 0.72
N HIS A 257 18.84 10.66 1.81
CA HIS A 257 18.42 11.13 3.12
C HIS A 257 18.76 12.61 3.29
N PHE A 258 17.80 13.39 3.80
CA PHE A 258 17.94 14.82 3.99
C PHE A 258 17.02 15.31 5.11
N GLU A 259 17.25 16.53 5.59
CA GLU A 259 16.34 17.22 6.50
C GLU A 259 15.75 18.46 5.80
N LEU A 260 14.46 18.71 6.02
CA LEU A 260 13.83 20.00 5.74
C LEU A 260 13.79 20.79 7.05
N THR A 261 14.39 21.98 7.09
CA THR A 261 14.39 22.85 8.29
C THR A 261 13.90 24.25 7.97
N LYS A 262 12.93 24.73 8.75
CA LYS A 262 12.33 26.06 8.63
C LYS A 262 13.28 27.18 9.02
#